data_AF-A0AAV6BR57-F1
#
_entry.id   AF-A0AAV6BR57-F1
#
_cell.length_a   1.000
_cell.length_b   1.000
_cell.length_c   1.000
_cell.angle_alpha   90.00
_cell.angle_beta   90.00
_cell.angle_gamma   90.00
#
_symmetry.space_group_name_H-M   'P 1'
#
loop_
_entity.id
_entity.type
_entity.pdbx_description
1 polymer ?
#
loop_
_entity_poly.entity_id
_entity_poly.type
_entity_poly.pdbx_seq_one_letter_code
_entity_poly.pdbx_strand_id
1 'polypeptide(L)'
;MIGLASLLIFTGCATSTRMARMGPLPFMEPLVTLIVSDDRRVVEQECRDVPALGPILGCSRWHTIRVDGTTDVKVMKVVRYADAVPSALALEIDVHELCHVVAALQAIEDPCHLDTNGMIQSAAGAAASPRAR
;
A
#
# COMPACT_ATOMS: atom_id res chain seq x y z
N MET A 1 46.03 29.25 -0.38
CA MET A 1 45.32 28.27 0.47
C MET A 1 43.87 28.23 0.02
N ILE A 2 43.48 27.22 -0.76
CA ILE A 2 42.09 27.04 -1.20
C ILE A 2 41.43 26.13 -0.17
N GLY A 3 40.59 26.70 0.67
CA GLY A 3 39.84 25.96 1.68
C GLY A 3 38.74 25.13 1.01
N LEU A 4 38.85 23.81 1.10
CA LEU A 4 37.76 22.90 0.76
C LEU A 4 36.62 23.11 1.77
N ALA A 5 35.53 23.73 1.34
CA ALA A 5 34.27 23.71 2.07
C ALA A 5 33.62 22.33 1.88
N SER A 6 33.69 21.49 2.91
CA SER A 6 33.03 20.19 2.95
C SER A 6 31.51 20.34 2.86
N LEU A 7 30.93 19.87 1.75
CA LEU A 7 29.49 19.73 1.58
C LEU A 7 29.01 18.58 2.48
N LEU A 8 28.42 18.90 3.63
CA LEU A 8 27.67 17.95 4.45
C LEU A 8 26.33 17.69 3.75
N ILE A 9 26.27 16.63 2.94
CA ILE A 9 25.01 16.13 2.40
C ILE A 9 24.30 15.46 3.57
N PHE A 10 23.29 16.13 4.13
CA PHE A 10 22.36 15.52 5.07
C PHE A 10 21.60 14.42 4.33
N THR A 11 22.01 13.17 4.52
CA THR A 11 21.18 12.00 4.22
C THR A 11 20.03 12.00 5.21
N GLY A 12 18.97 12.75 4.90
CA GLY A 12 17.71 12.66 5.64
C GLY A 12 17.31 11.18 5.74
N CYS A 13 16.79 10.76 6.90
CA CYS A 13 16.26 9.42 7.08
C CYS A 13 15.36 9.10 5.87
N ALA A 14 15.75 8.09 5.08
CA ALA A 14 15.00 7.73 3.90
C ALA A 14 13.64 7.21 4.37
N THR A 15 12.62 8.07 4.30
CA THR A 15 11.24 7.67 4.54
C THR A 15 10.87 6.58 3.55
N SER A 16 10.49 5.43 4.06
CA SER A 16 10.15 4.25 3.30
C SER A 16 8.64 4.07 3.26
N THR A 17 8.13 3.77 2.07
CA THR A 17 6.74 3.37 1.86
C THR A 17 6.76 2.12 1.02
N ARG A 18 5.99 1.12 1.44
CA ARG A 18 5.73 -0.07 0.65
C ARG A 18 4.23 -0.23 0.42
N MET A 19 3.91 -0.70 -0.78
CA MET A 19 2.56 -1.01 -1.18
C MET A 19 2.53 -2.42 -1.77
N ALA A 20 1.53 -3.19 -1.38
CA ALA A 20 1.22 -4.46 -2.00
C ALA A 20 -0.27 -4.51 -2.38
N ARG A 21 -0.56 -5.20 -3.49
CA ARG A 21 -1.89 -5.31 -4.08
C ARG A 21 -2.15 -6.77 -4.43
N MET A 22 -3.30 -7.28 -3.98
CA MET A 22 -3.63 -8.70 -4.06
C MET A 22 -5.07 -8.93 -4.50
N GLY A 23 -5.29 -10.08 -5.12
CA GLY A 23 -6.61 -10.57 -5.56
C GLY A 23 -7.08 -9.84 -6.80
N PRO A 24 -6.52 -10.12 -8.00
CA PRO A 24 -6.99 -9.53 -9.24
C PRO A 24 -8.47 -9.81 -9.45
N LEU A 25 -9.22 -8.73 -9.61
CA LEU A 25 -10.58 -8.71 -10.10
C LEU A 25 -10.56 -8.32 -11.60
N PRO A 26 -11.68 -8.46 -12.32
CA PRO A 26 -11.80 -7.98 -13.69
C PRO A 26 -11.28 -6.54 -13.86
N PHE A 27 -10.67 -6.28 -15.03
CA PHE A 27 -9.98 -5.00 -15.33
C PHE A 27 -8.75 -4.68 -14.44
N MET A 28 -8.13 -5.68 -13.81
CA MET A 28 -6.89 -5.57 -13.02
C MET A 28 -7.02 -4.74 -11.74
N GLU A 29 -8.24 -4.61 -11.20
CA GLU A 29 -8.44 -4.00 -9.88
C GLU A 29 -8.09 -5.00 -8.76
N PRO A 30 -7.36 -4.60 -7.71
CA PRO A 30 -7.09 -5.49 -6.59
C PRO A 30 -8.27 -5.56 -5.61
N LEU A 31 -8.57 -6.76 -5.12
CA LEU A 31 -9.47 -6.97 -3.99
C LEU A 31 -8.94 -6.28 -2.73
N VAL A 32 -7.62 -6.32 -2.52
CA VAL A 32 -6.95 -5.75 -1.35
C VAL A 32 -5.73 -4.92 -1.74
N THR A 33 -5.64 -3.72 -1.17
CA THR A 33 -4.43 -2.88 -1.21
C THR A 33 -3.94 -2.63 0.22
N LEU A 34 -2.67 -2.92 0.49
CA LEU A 34 -2.02 -2.63 1.77
C LEU A 34 -0.87 -1.64 1.56
N ILE A 35 -0.90 -0.53 2.30
CA ILE A 35 0.14 0.50 2.32
C ILE A 35 0.72 0.57 3.74
N VAL A 36 2.05 0.52 3.83
CA VAL A 36 2.79 0.68 5.08
C VAL A 36 3.84 1.75 4.88
N SER A 37 3.84 2.76 5.76
CA SER A 37 4.74 3.90 5.65
C SER A 37 5.26 4.32 7.02
N ASP A 38 6.53 4.72 7.06
CA ASP A 38 7.11 5.46 8.18
C ASP A 38 6.93 6.99 8.02
N ASP A 39 6.37 7.43 6.89
CA ASP A 39 6.02 8.83 6.64
C ASP A 39 4.57 9.10 7.05
N ARG A 40 4.42 9.84 8.15
CA ARG A 40 3.11 10.27 8.65
C ARG A 40 2.31 11.06 7.63
N ARG A 41 2.96 11.80 6.72
CA ARG A 41 2.26 12.58 5.69
C ARG A 41 1.55 11.68 4.69
N VAL A 42 2.13 10.52 4.35
CA VAL A 42 1.49 9.53 3.47
C VAL A 42 0.22 8.99 4.15
N VAL A 43 0.32 8.64 5.43
CA VAL A 43 -0.82 8.12 6.21
C VAL A 43 -1.91 9.18 6.35
N GLU A 44 -1.56 10.40 6.71
CA GLU A 44 -2.51 11.52 6.84
C GLU A 44 -3.20 11.83 5.51
N GLN A 45 -2.47 11.82 4.39
CA GLN A 45 -3.03 12.05 3.06
C GLN A 45 -4.01 10.94 2.66
N GLU A 46 -3.63 9.69 2.84
CA GLU A 46 -4.44 8.53 2.47
C GLU A 46 -5.67 8.35 3.38
N CYS A 47 -5.55 8.75 4.64
CA CYS A 47 -6.59 8.60 5.66
C CYS A 47 -7.35 9.91 5.96
N ARG A 48 -7.16 10.95 5.15
CA ARG A 48 -7.68 12.31 5.41
C ARG A 48 -9.18 12.43 5.66
N ASP A 49 -9.98 11.51 5.12
CA ASP A 49 -11.45 11.55 5.22
C ASP A 49 -11.98 10.62 6.34
N VAL A 50 -11.09 10.05 7.16
CA VAL A 50 -11.47 9.20 8.29
C VAL A 50 -11.57 10.04 9.55
N PRO A 51 -12.74 10.07 10.22
CA PRO A 51 -12.89 10.77 11.49
C PRO A 51 -11.92 10.22 12.54
N ALA A 52 -11.12 11.08 13.16
CA ALA A 52 -10.18 10.70 14.22
C ALA A 52 -10.12 11.76 15.32
N LEU A 53 -10.07 11.31 16.57
CA LEU A 53 -9.77 12.15 17.73
C LEU A 53 -8.30 11.95 18.11
N GLY A 54 -7.41 12.70 17.44
CA GLY A 54 -5.96 12.61 17.64
C GLY A 54 -5.18 12.29 16.35
N PRO A 55 -3.88 11.95 16.47
CA PRO A 55 -3.05 11.60 15.32
C PRO A 55 -3.60 10.39 14.54
N ILE A 56 -3.63 10.50 13.22
CA ILE A 56 -4.05 9.40 12.35
C ILE A 56 -2.86 8.47 12.13
N LEU A 57 -2.92 7.26 12.69
CA LEU A 57 -1.88 6.21 12.54
C LEU A 57 -2.24 5.19 11.46
N GLY A 58 -3.40 5.33 10.82
CA GLY A 58 -3.83 4.41 9.78
C GLY A 58 -5.34 4.47 9.57
N CYS A 59 -5.79 3.73 8.57
CA CYS A 59 -7.19 3.56 8.26
C CYS A 59 -7.42 2.29 7.44
N SER A 60 -8.65 1.79 7.50
CA SER A 60 -9.19 0.81 6.56
C SER A 60 -10.40 1.41 5.87
N ARG A 61 -10.43 1.34 4.54
CA ARG A 61 -11.56 1.81 3.74
C ARG A 61 -12.07 0.67 2.86
N TRP A 62 -13.38 0.68 2.68
CA TRP A 62 -14.07 -0.22 1.77
C TRP A 62 -14.75 0.62 0.68
N HIS A 63 -14.67 0.16 -0.56
CA HIS A 63 -15.54 0.69 -1.62
C HIS A 63 -16.08 -0.44 -2.48
N THR A 64 -17.26 -0.23 -3.05
CA THR A 64 -17.90 -1.20 -3.94
C THR A 64 -17.45 -0.95 -5.38
N ILE A 65 -17.14 -2.02 -6.09
CA ILE A 65 -16.92 -2.04 -7.54
C ILE A 65 -17.85 -3.04 -8.17
N ARG A 66 -18.08 -2.92 -9.48
CA ARG A 66 -18.93 -3.82 -10.26
C ARG A 66 -18.06 -4.66 -11.19
N VAL A 67 -17.86 -5.94 -10.90
CA VAL A 67 -16.84 -6.78 -11.56
C VAL A 67 -17.26 -7.37 -12.93
N ASP A 68 -18.54 -7.31 -13.27
CA ASP A 68 -19.07 -7.84 -14.55
C ASP A 68 -20.32 -7.06 -15.03
N GLY A 69 -20.50 -5.84 -14.53
CA GLY A 69 -21.72 -5.04 -14.73
C GLY A 69 -22.89 -5.41 -13.81
N THR A 70 -22.86 -6.58 -13.15
CA THR A 70 -23.97 -7.12 -12.35
C THR A 70 -23.61 -7.43 -10.90
N THR A 71 -22.37 -7.81 -10.62
CA THR A 71 -21.90 -8.29 -9.33
C THR A 71 -21.16 -7.18 -8.59
N ASP A 72 -21.70 -6.79 -7.44
CA ASP A 72 -21.06 -5.83 -6.53
C ASP A 72 -20.03 -6.57 -5.65
N VAL A 73 -18.78 -6.13 -5.72
CA VAL A 73 -17.67 -6.61 -4.87
C VAL A 73 -17.13 -5.44 -4.06
N LYS A 74 -16.91 -5.63 -2.77
CA LYS A 74 -16.25 -4.66 -1.89
C LYS A 74 -14.75 -4.92 -1.90
N VAL A 75 -13.98 -3.92 -2.32
CA VAL A 75 -12.53 -3.96 -2.23
C VAL A 75 -12.05 -3.17 -1.01
N MET A 76 -10.92 -3.59 -0.45
CA MET A 76 -10.38 -3.06 0.80
C MET A 76 -9.04 -2.36 0.57
N LYS A 77 -8.90 -1.15 1.10
CA LYS A 77 -7.62 -0.45 1.23
C LYS A 77 -7.25 -0.27 2.69
N VAL A 78 -6.09 -0.75 3.09
CA VAL A 78 -5.52 -0.58 4.43
C VAL A 78 -4.28 0.27 4.34
N VAL A 79 -4.19 1.28 5.19
CA VAL A 79 -3.01 2.13 5.34
C VAL A 79 -2.60 2.11 6.80
N ARG A 80 -1.34 1.78 7.09
CA ARG A 80 -0.80 1.76 8.46
C ARG A 80 0.51 2.53 8.53
N TYR A 81 0.63 3.35 9.57
CA TYR A 81 1.90 3.88 10.04
C TYR A 81 2.69 2.74 10.70
N ALA A 82 4.00 2.70 10.47
CA ALA A 82 4.91 1.83 11.21
C ALA A 82 6.26 2.52 11.40
N ASP A 83 6.80 2.47 12.61
CA ASP A 83 8.15 3.01 12.91
C ASP A 83 9.27 2.26 12.16
N ALA A 84 8.97 1.03 11.72
CA ALA A 84 9.80 0.24 10.82
C ALA A 84 8.92 -0.43 9.76
N VAL A 85 9.15 -0.09 8.50
CA VAL A 85 8.41 -0.68 7.39
C VAL A 85 8.81 -2.16 7.21
N PRO A 86 7.85 -3.08 7.01
CA PRO A 86 8.11 -4.50 6.86
C PRO A 86 9.03 -4.79 5.67
N SER A 87 9.64 -5.99 5.68
CA SER A 87 10.27 -6.52 4.48
C SER A 87 9.25 -6.70 3.36
N ALA A 88 9.71 -6.81 2.11
CA ALA A 88 8.82 -7.08 0.97
C ALA A 88 8.02 -8.38 1.21
N LEU A 89 8.71 -9.45 1.61
CA LEU A 89 8.08 -10.75 1.86
C LEU A 89 7.03 -10.70 2.99
N ALA A 90 7.31 -9.99 4.09
CA ALA A 90 6.34 -9.87 5.17
C ALA A 90 5.08 -9.10 4.72
N LEU A 91 5.26 -8.05 3.91
CA LEU A 91 4.13 -7.32 3.33
C LEU A 91 3.31 -8.18 2.37
N GLU A 92 3.97 -9.02 1.59
CA GLU A 92 3.33 -9.94 0.64
C GLU A 92 2.51 -11.01 1.37
N ILE A 93 3.03 -11.57 2.47
CA ILE A 93 2.28 -12.49 3.33
C ILE A 93 1.07 -11.78 3.95
N ASP A 94 1.27 -10.60 4.53
CA ASP A 94 0.18 -9.84 5.16
C ASP A 94 -0.96 -9.56 4.16
N VAL A 95 -0.64 -9.14 2.93
CA VAL A 95 -1.67 -8.85 1.92
C VAL A 95 -2.30 -10.13 1.36
N HIS A 96 -1.57 -11.26 1.32
CA HIS A 96 -2.09 -12.56 0.92
C HIS A 96 -3.16 -13.06 1.89
N GLU A 97 -2.85 -13.07 3.19
CA GLU A 97 -3.81 -13.50 4.21
C GLU A 97 -4.99 -12.53 4.33
N LEU A 98 -4.75 -11.22 4.16
CA LEU A 98 -5.83 -10.25 4.13
C LEU A 98 -6.75 -10.46 2.92
N CYS A 99 -6.20 -10.84 1.76
CA CYS A 99 -7.00 -11.19 0.58
C CYS A 99 -7.95 -12.36 0.87
N HIS A 100 -7.48 -13.43 1.51
CA HIS A 100 -8.32 -14.56 1.93
C HIS A 100 -9.47 -14.13 2.85
N VAL A 101 -9.17 -13.31 3.85
CA VAL A 101 -10.17 -12.79 4.77
C VAL A 101 -11.23 -11.98 4.02
N VAL A 102 -10.80 -11.07 3.13
CA VAL A 102 -11.72 -10.20 2.38
C VAL A 102 -12.58 -10.98 1.38
N ALA A 103 -12.02 -12.01 0.73
CA ALA A 103 -12.77 -12.90 -0.15
C ALA A 103 -13.81 -13.71 0.63
N ALA A 104 -13.40 -14.31 1.76
CA ALA A 104 -14.28 -15.12 2.62
C ALA A 104 -15.44 -14.30 3.20
N LEU A 105 -15.21 -13.05 3.62
CA LEU A 105 -16.25 -12.16 4.13
C LEU A 105 -17.36 -11.84 3.11
N GLN A 106 -17.09 -12.03 1.83
CA GLN A 106 -18.00 -11.71 0.73
C GLN A 106 -18.51 -12.97 0.00
N ALA A 107 -18.03 -14.15 0.39
CA ALA A 107 -18.32 -15.42 -0.26
C ALA A 107 -18.06 -15.40 -1.79
N ILE A 108 -16.97 -14.76 -2.21
CA ILE A 108 -16.51 -14.76 -3.61
C ILE A 108 -15.46 -15.87 -3.83
N GLU A 109 -15.27 -16.26 -5.09
CA GLU A 109 -14.16 -17.13 -5.48
C GLU A 109 -12.82 -16.51 -5.08
N ASP A 110 -11.90 -17.33 -4.58
CA ASP A 110 -10.59 -16.92 -4.07
C ASP A 110 -9.71 -16.34 -5.20
N PRO A 111 -9.55 -15.00 -5.28
CA PRO A 111 -8.73 -14.40 -6.33
C PRO A 111 -7.25 -14.37 -5.94
N CYS A 112 -6.88 -14.82 -4.74
CA CYS A 112 -5.54 -14.69 -4.17
C CYS A 112 -4.56 -15.75 -4.70
N HIS A 113 -5.05 -16.79 -5.39
CA HIS A 113 -4.25 -17.89 -5.96
C HIS A 113 -4.27 -17.99 -7.49
N LEU A 114 -4.78 -16.98 -8.20
CA LEU A 114 -4.74 -16.97 -9.67
C LEU A 114 -3.29 -16.81 -10.17
N ASP A 115 -2.80 -17.80 -10.93
CA ASP A 115 -1.63 -18.02 -11.83
C ASP A 115 -0.30 -17.24 -11.63
N THR A 116 -0.32 -16.09 -10.95
CA THR A 116 0.82 -15.24 -10.53
C THR A 116 0.69 -14.88 -9.03
N ASN A 117 0.38 -15.86 -8.18
CA ASN A 117 0.17 -15.69 -6.73
C ASN A 117 -0.87 -14.60 -6.37
N GLY A 118 -1.80 -14.25 -7.27
CA GLY A 118 -2.78 -13.18 -7.07
C GLY A 118 -2.22 -11.76 -6.93
N MET A 119 -0.93 -11.51 -7.18
CA MET A 119 -0.32 -10.19 -6.96
C MET A 119 -0.36 -9.29 -8.20
N ILE A 120 -0.77 -8.04 -8.03
CA ILE A 120 -0.85 -7.06 -9.13
C ILE A 120 0.39 -6.15 -9.20
N GLN A 121 1.02 -5.83 -8.06
CA GLN A 121 2.29 -5.08 -7.94
C GLN A 121 2.71 -4.93 -6.47
N SER A 122 3.97 -5.27 -6.14
CA SER A 122 4.66 -4.87 -4.90
C SER A 122 5.60 -3.70 -5.22
N ALA A 123 5.18 -2.46 -4.95
CA ALA A 123 6.04 -1.30 -5.16
C ALA A 123 6.85 -1.03 -3.88
N ALA A 124 8.17 -1.25 -3.94
CA ALA A 124 9.09 -0.54 -3.07
C ALA A 124 9.21 0.89 -3.62
N GLY A 125 8.86 1.90 -2.83
CA GLY A 125 8.83 3.29 -3.28
C GLY A 125 10.09 3.68 -4.07
N ALA A 126 9.89 4.02 -5.35
CA ALA A 126 10.93 4.62 -6.17
C ALA A 126 11.29 5.99 -5.58
N ALA A 127 12.55 6.17 -5.20
CA ALA A 127 13.11 7.49 -4.98
C ALA A 127 12.90 8.31 -6.25
N ALA A 128 12.31 9.50 -6.11
CA ALA A 128 12.19 10.46 -7.20
C ALA A 128 13.60 10.79 -7.73
N SER A 129 13.94 10.27 -8.90
CA SER A 129 15.11 10.72 -9.66
C SER A 129 14.77 12.09 -10.25
N PRO A 130 15.52 13.16 -9.93
CA PRO A 130 15.31 14.45 -10.55
C PRO A 130 15.69 14.35 -12.03
N ARG A 131 14.74 14.71 -12.90
CA ARG A 131 14.96 14.91 -14.34
C ARG A 131 16.22 15.77 -14.54
N ALA A 132 17.24 15.20 -15.16
CA ALA A 132 18.27 15.99 -15.84
C ALA A 132 17.65 16.57 -17.12
N ARG A 133 17.68 17.91 -17.23
CA ARG A 133 17.58 18.62 -18.50
C ARG A 133 18.93 18.58 -19.19
#